data_AF-A0A7C9F1H2-F1
#
_entry.id   AF-A0A7C9F1H2-F1
#
_cell.length_a   1.000
_cell.length_b   1.000
_cell.length_c   1.000
_cell.angle_alpha   90.00
_cell.angle_beta   90.00
_cell.angle_gamma   90.00
#
_symmetry.space_group_name_H-M   'P 1'
#
loop_
_entity.id
_entity.type
_entity.pdbx_description
1 polymer ?
#
loop_
_entity_poly.entity_id
_entity_poly.type
_entity_poly.pdbx_seq_one_letter_code
_entity_poly.pdbx_strand_id
1 'polypeptide(L)'
;MAGKSSTQILLFNCMSVRDPQLLLPRLMKTCARHGLQFKEALFVPNISVYNKVTSNAPQQDMQVDLSWQLTLQKVWESLISAEKGGQAKDADMSSEEAKEELDHKVIRAANSRVFPSLPLAIKWLRDYARQNESVRFQVLVTGSLHLVGDVLRLIRK
;
A
#
# COMPACT_ATOMS: atom_id res chain seq x y z
N MET A 1 11.08 30.92 -1.76
CA MET A 1 11.49 29.64 -1.14
C MET A 1 10.60 28.55 -1.72
N ALA A 2 11.13 27.66 -2.57
CA ALA A 2 10.36 26.54 -3.08
C ALA A 2 10.10 25.57 -1.92
N GLY A 3 8.85 25.44 -1.48
CA GLY A 3 8.48 24.48 -0.43
C GLY A 3 8.86 23.08 -0.89
N LYS A 4 9.58 22.32 -0.03
CA LYS A 4 9.91 20.92 -0.31
C LYS A 4 8.62 20.17 -0.63
N SER A 5 8.54 19.56 -1.81
CA SER A 5 7.39 18.77 -2.21
C SER A 5 7.24 17.59 -1.24
N SER A 6 6.01 17.32 -0.81
CA SER A 6 5.71 16.17 0.06
C SER A 6 4.78 15.19 -0.64
N THR A 7 5.09 13.90 -0.52
CA THR A 7 4.26 12.81 -1.01
C THR A 7 3.70 12.04 0.17
N GLN A 8 2.37 11.94 0.23
CA GLN A 8 1.65 11.22 1.27
C GLN A 8 1.27 9.83 0.76
N ILE A 9 1.70 8.80 1.50
CA ILE A 9 1.52 7.39 1.16
C ILE A 9 0.73 6.72 2.29
N LEU A 10 -0.27 5.91 1.93
CA LEU A 10 -0.96 5.03 2.86
C LEU A 10 -0.25 3.68 2.90
N LEU A 11 0.14 3.19 4.07
CA LEU A 11 0.53 1.80 4.29
C LEU A 11 -0.61 1.10 5.03
N PHE A 12 -1.28 0.18 4.33
CA PHE A 12 -2.52 -0.42 4.79
C PHE A 12 -2.34 -1.88 5.20
N ASN A 13 -2.68 -2.16 6.47
CA ASN A 13 -2.78 -3.52 6.97
C ASN A 13 -4.02 -4.24 6.42
N CYS A 14 -3.81 -5.25 5.59
CA CYS A 14 -4.87 -6.01 4.96
C CYS A 14 -5.39 -7.11 5.91
N MET A 15 -6.39 -6.78 6.73
CA MET A 15 -7.13 -7.75 7.56
C MET A 15 -8.47 -8.09 6.91
N SER A 16 -8.82 -9.37 6.83
CA SER A 16 -10.05 -9.89 6.19
C SER A 16 -11.31 -9.78 7.06
N VAL A 17 -11.39 -8.74 7.90
CA VAL A 17 -12.45 -8.61 8.93
C VAL A 17 -13.40 -7.44 8.69
N ARG A 18 -13.19 -6.65 7.62
CA ARG A 18 -13.99 -5.46 7.33
C ARG A 18 -14.29 -5.34 5.84
N ASP A 19 -15.48 -4.84 5.52
CA ASP A 19 -15.89 -4.52 4.16
C ASP A 19 -15.00 -3.39 3.58
N PRO A 20 -14.23 -3.65 2.52
CA PRO A 20 -13.32 -2.67 1.93
C PRO A 20 -14.06 -1.49 1.30
N GLN A 21 -15.28 -1.72 0.78
CA GLN A 21 -16.11 -0.69 0.16
C GLN A 21 -16.64 0.30 1.20
N LEU A 22 -16.79 -0.10 2.46
CA LEU A 22 -17.17 0.79 3.55
C LEU A 22 -15.94 1.44 4.21
N LEU A 23 -14.88 0.66 4.40
CA LEU A 23 -13.71 1.05 5.17
C LEU A 23 -12.84 2.09 4.46
N LEU A 24 -12.45 1.82 3.21
CA LEU A 24 -11.50 2.67 2.48
C LEU A 24 -12.08 4.06 2.20
N PRO A 25 -13.33 4.24 1.74
CA PRO A 25 -13.87 5.58 1.50
C PRO A 25 -13.96 6.41 2.79
N ARG A 26 -14.38 5.78 3.90
CA ARG A 26 -14.49 6.47 5.20
C ARG A 26 -13.12 6.87 5.73
N LEU A 27 -12.12 6.01 5.59
CA LEU A 27 -10.73 6.30 5.94
C LEU A 27 -10.22 7.48 5.12
N MET A 28 -10.30 7.41 3.80
CA MET A 28 -9.83 8.45 2.89
C MET A 28 -10.51 9.79 3.15
N LYS A 29 -11.85 9.80 3.27
CA LYS A 29 -12.62 11.01 3.58
C LYS A 29 -12.22 11.63 4.92
N THR A 30 -11.98 10.79 5.93
CA THR A 30 -11.54 11.28 7.26
C THR A 30 -10.13 11.85 7.17
N CYS A 31 -9.20 11.15 6.54
CA CYS A 31 -7.84 11.62 6.31
C CYS A 31 -7.80 12.94 5.51
N ALA A 32 -8.60 13.06 4.45
CA ALA A 32 -8.70 14.27 3.63
C ALA A 32 -9.20 15.47 4.44
N ARG A 33 -10.17 15.28 5.34
CA ARG A 33 -10.63 16.31 6.29
C ARG A 33 -9.53 16.79 7.24
N HIS A 34 -8.51 15.98 7.47
CA HIS A 34 -7.33 16.31 8.27
C HIS A 34 -6.13 16.76 7.41
N GLY A 35 -6.33 17.05 6.12
CA GLY A 35 -5.27 17.51 5.22
C GLY A 35 -4.33 16.41 4.71
N LEU A 36 -4.73 15.14 4.83
CA LEU A 36 -3.99 14.00 4.29
C LEU A 36 -4.65 13.54 2.99
N GLN A 37 -3.99 13.78 1.87
CA GLN A 37 -4.36 13.35 0.52
C GLN A 37 -3.33 12.33 0.01
N PHE A 38 -3.68 11.05 0.12
CA PHE A 38 -2.79 9.98 -0.31
C PHE A 38 -2.71 9.92 -1.83
N LYS A 39 -1.49 10.01 -2.35
CA LYS A 39 -1.20 9.79 -3.78
C LYS A 39 -0.96 8.33 -4.09
N GLU A 40 -0.49 7.57 -3.11
CA GLU A 40 -0.19 6.15 -3.26
C GLU A 40 -0.65 5.33 -2.05
N ALA A 41 -0.99 4.06 -2.29
CA ALA A 41 -1.29 3.10 -1.23
C ALA A 41 -0.47 1.80 -1.37
N LEU A 42 0.09 1.33 -0.26
CA LEU A 42 0.81 0.07 -0.13
C LEU A 42 -0.04 -0.89 0.69
N PHE A 43 -0.46 -2.00 0.09
CA PHE A 43 -1.25 -3.05 0.73
C PHE A 43 -0.32 -4.18 1.16
N VAL A 44 -0.24 -4.41 2.48
CA VAL A 44 0.60 -5.44 3.09
C VAL A 44 -0.23 -6.45 3.90
N PRO A 45 0.19 -7.73 3.99
CA PRO A 45 -0.45 -8.72 4.85
C PRO A 45 -0.44 -8.32 6.33
N ASN A 46 -1.38 -8.88 7.09
CA ASN A 46 -1.50 -8.70 8.54
C ASN A 46 -0.45 -9.46 9.38
N ILE A 47 0.50 -10.11 8.72
CA ILE A 47 1.51 -10.91 9.41
C ILE A 47 2.63 -9.97 9.84
N SER A 48 2.73 -9.70 11.14
CA SER A 48 3.96 -9.13 11.71
C SER A 48 5.07 -10.18 11.57
N VAL A 49 6.28 -9.74 11.25
CA VAL A 49 7.43 -10.64 11.00
C VAL A 49 7.75 -11.49 12.25
N TYR A 50 7.22 -11.08 13.42
CA TYR A 50 7.46 -11.68 14.72
C TYR A 50 6.24 -12.33 15.39
N ASN A 51 5.06 -12.41 14.76
CA ASN A 51 3.89 -13.06 15.40
C ASN A 51 3.99 -14.59 15.50
N LYS A 52 5.11 -15.21 15.14
CA LYS A 52 5.39 -16.61 15.46
C LYS A 52 6.11 -16.73 16.80
N VAL A 53 5.41 -16.47 17.90
CA VAL A 53 5.95 -16.78 19.25
C VAL A 53 5.81 -18.27 19.60
N THR A 54 5.17 -19.08 18.75
CA THR A 54 5.02 -20.53 19.00
C THR A 54 5.05 -21.32 17.70
N SER A 55 6.21 -21.56 17.10
CA SER A 55 6.51 -22.77 16.31
C SER A 55 7.84 -22.63 15.56
N ASN A 56 8.79 -23.50 15.89
CA ASN A 56 10.03 -23.72 15.15
C ASN A 56 9.79 -24.44 13.80
N ALA A 57 8.80 -23.99 13.02
CA ALA A 57 8.55 -24.56 11.70
C ALA A 57 9.40 -23.83 10.65
N PRO A 58 10.14 -24.55 9.78
CA PRO A 58 10.94 -23.93 8.72
C PRO A 58 10.08 -22.99 7.87
N GLN A 59 10.70 -21.93 7.35
CA GLN A 59 10.10 -21.01 6.39
C GLN A 59 9.81 -21.77 5.09
N GLN A 60 8.76 -22.58 5.09
CA GLN A 60 8.26 -23.19 3.87
C GLN A 60 7.75 -22.05 2.99
N ASP A 61 8.06 -22.12 1.69
CA ASP A 61 7.57 -21.26 0.61
C ASP A 61 6.03 -21.33 0.52
N MET A 62 5.35 -20.93 1.59
CA MET A 62 3.93 -20.68 1.59
C MET A 62 3.75 -19.50 0.67
N GLN A 63 3.32 -19.81 -0.55
CA GLN A 63 2.81 -18.86 -1.50
C GLN A 63 1.72 -18.05 -0.78
N VAL A 64 2.11 -16.90 -0.21
CA VAL A 64 1.21 -16.04 0.56
C VAL A 64 0.02 -15.70 -0.34
N ASP A 65 -1.18 -16.11 0.03
CA ASP A 65 -2.37 -15.72 -0.71
C ASP A 65 -2.53 -14.18 -0.61
N LEU A 66 -2.55 -13.53 -1.77
CA LEU A 66 -2.67 -12.08 -1.91
C LEU A 66 -4.05 -11.67 -2.42
N SER A 67 -4.98 -12.62 -2.58
CA SER A 67 -6.33 -12.37 -3.11
C SER A 67 -7.04 -11.22 -2.39
N TRP A 68 -6.91 -11.16 -1.07
CA TRP A 68 -7.49 -10.11 -0.25
C TRP A 68 -6.84 -8.74 -0.48
N GLN A 69 -5.52 -8.69 -0.51
CA GLN A 69 -4.73 -7.48 -0.75
C GLN A 69 -5.05 -6.92 -2.14
N LEU A 70 -5.20 -7.79 -3.14
CA LEU A 70 -5.60 -7.43 -4.50
C LEU A 70 -7.04 -6.92 -4.56
N THR A 71 -7.94 -7.51 -3.76
CA THR A 71 -9.31 -7.01 -3.63
C THR A 71 -9.32 -5.58 -3.07
N LEU A 72 -8.57 -5.33 -2.00
CA LEU A 72 -8.40 -3.98 -1.42
C LEU A 72 -7.79 -2.99 -2.42
N GLN A 73 -6.78 -3.42 -3.17
CA GLN A 73 -6.14 -2.63 -4.21
C GLN A 73 -7.15 -2.19 -5.29
N LYS A 74 -7.99 -3.12 -5.78
CA LYS A 74 -9.04 -2.81 -6.76
C LYS A 74 -10.04 -1.79 -6.25
N VAL A 75 -10.49 -1.94 -4.99
CA VAL A 75 -11.39 -0.96 -4.37
C VAL A 75 -10.74 0.42 -4.28
N TRP A 76 -9.48 0.47 -3.85
CA TRP A 76 -8.71 1.72 -3.79
C TRP A 76 -8.62 2.44 -5.14
N GLU A 77 -8.23 1.74 -6.20
CA GLU A 77 -8.08 2.34 -7.53
C GLU A 77 -9.41 2.83 -8.09
N SER A 78 -10.51 2.11 -7.83
CA SER A 78 -11.86 2.55 -8.19
C SER A 78 -12.23 3.88 -7.51
N LEU A 79 -11.86 4.07 -6.24
CA LEU A 79 -12.13 5.30 -5.50
C LEU A 79 -11.30 6.49 -6.01
N ILE A 80 -10.01 6.28 -6.28
CA ILE A 80 -9.12 7.33 -6.82
C ILE A 80 -9.54 7.74 -8.24
N SER A 81 -10.02 6.80 -9.05
CA SER A 81 -10.51 7.07 -10.40
C SER A 81 -11.86 7.79 -10.39
N ALA A 82 -12.76 7.44 -9.46
CA ALA A 82 -14.05 8.10 -9.31
C ALA A 82 -13.92 9.58 -8.90
N GLU A 83 -12.90 9.94 -8.12
CA GLU A 83 -12.62 11.34 -7.75
C GLU A 83 -12.17 12.19 -8.95
N LYS A 84 -11.52 11.58 -9.96
CA LYS A 84 -11.07 12.26 -11.18
C LYS A 84 -12.16 12.39 -12.25
N GLY A 85 -13.25 11.62 -12.15
CA GLY A 85 -14.27 11.41 -13.18
C GLY A 85 -15.48 12.37 -13.16
N GLY A 86 -15.36 13.56 -12.57
CA GLY A 86 -16.43 14.56 -12.56
C GLY A 86 -16.75 15.21 -13.92
N GLN A 87 -16.05 14.86 -15.00
CA GLN A 87 -16.39 15.29 -16.36
C GLN A 87 -16.14 14.18 -17.40
N ALA A 88 -17.24 13.93 -18.12
CA ALA A 88 -17.39 13.33 -19.45
C ALA A 88 -16.99 11.86 -19.71
N LYS A 89 -17.93 11.21 -20.40
CA LYS A 89 -17.98 9.84 -20.87
C LYS A 89 -17.00 9.59 -22.04
N ASP A 90 -16.78 8.29 -22.24
CA ASP A 90 -16.38 7.62 -23.48
C ASP A 90 -14.98 7.93 -24.03
N ALA A 91 -14.02 7.10 -23.62
CA ALA A 91 -12.91 6.69 -24.47
C ALA A 91 -12.54 5.24 -24.11
N ASP A 92 -13.07 4.33 -24.93
CA ASP A 92 -12.42 3.07 -25.29
C ASP A 92 -10.93 3.33 -25.56
N MET A 93 -10.04 2.60 -24.89
CA MET A 93 -8.83 2.03 -25.50
C MET A 93 -7.90 1.36 -24.48
N SER A 94 -7.61 0.10 -24.83
CA SER A 94 -6.37 -0.65 -24.60
C SER A 94 -5.84 -0.74 -23.18
N SER A 95 -6.23 -1.84 -22.54
CA SER A 95 -5.48 -2.52 -21.48
C SER A 95 -4.06 -2.82 -21.99
N GLU A 96 -3.10 -1.93 -21.71
CA GLU A 96 -1.69 -2.23 -21.93
C GLU A 96 -1.16 -3.10 -20.78
N GLU A 97 -0.82 -4.31 -21.19
CA GLU A 97 -0.16 -5.37 -20.45
C GLU A 97 1.03 -4.85 -19.63
N ALA A 98 0.86 -4.78 -18.31
CA ALA A 98 1.98 -4.60 -17.41
C ALA A 98 2.81 -5.89 -17.42
N LYS A 99 3.92 -5.86 -18.16
CA LYS A 99 5.02 -6.84 -18.14
C LYS A 99 5.25 -7.34 -16.71
N GLU A 100 4.91 -8.61 -16.50
CA GLU A 100 5.37 -9.38 -15.35
C GLU A 100 6.88 -9.58 -15.48
N GLU A 101 7.66 -8.70 -14.85
CA GLU A 101 9.05 -8.97 -14.59
C GLU A 101 9.14 -9.74 -13.26
N LEU A 102 9.38 -11.04 -13.42
CA LEU A 102 9.52 -12.03 -12.37
C LEU A 102 10.75 -11.71 -11.50
N ASP A 103 10.55 -10.95 -10.43
CA ASP A 103 11.29 -11.13 -9.17
C ASP A 103 10.37 -10.81 -7.98
N HIS A 104 9.71 -11.85 -7.48
CA HIS A 104 8.89 -11.92 -6.26
C HIS A 104 7.85 -10.80 -5.98
N LYS A 105 6.70 -10.95 -6.66
CA LYS A 105 5.34 -10.83 -6.08
C LYS A 105 4.82 -9.44 -5.69
N VAL A 106 5.35 -8.35 -6.26
CA VAL A 106 4.75 -7.02 -6.11
C VAL A 106 3.81 -6.72 -7.28
N ILE A 107 2.51 -6.59 -6.99
CA ILE A 107 1.49 -6.29 -8.02
C ILE A 107 1.17 -4.80 -7.97
N ARG A 108 1.43 -4.09 -9.07
CA ARG A 108 1.30 -2.63 -9.16
C ARG A 108 0.06 -2.24 -9.97
N ALA A 109 -0.63 -1.21 -9.50
CA ALA A 109 -1.61 -0.43 -10.24
C ALA A 109 -1.20 1.06 -10.23
N ALA A 110 -1.96 1.92 -10.92
CA ALA A 110 -1.59 3.30 -11.19
C ALA A 110 -1.13 4.09 -9.94
N ASN A 111 -1.83 3.92 -8.81
CA ASN A 111 -1.58 4.64 -7.56
C ASN A 111 -1.50 3.70 -6.35
N SER A 112 -1.22 2.41 -6.57
CA SER A 112 -1.15 1.45 -5.47
C SER A 112 -0.33 0.22 -5.77
N ARG A 113 0.13 -0.46 -4.71
CA ARG A 113 0.97 -1.66 -4.79
C ARG A 113 0.58 -2.66 -3.72
N VAL A 114 0.57 -3.93 -4.07
CA VAL A 114 0.47 -5.06 -3.13
C VAL A 114 1.86 -5.65 -2.93
N PHE A 115 2.29 -5.78 -1.68
CA PHE A 115 3.53 -6.47 -1.32
C PHE A 115 3.22 -7.76 -0.58
N PRO A 116 4.02 -8.82 -0.74
CA PRO A 116 3.79 -10.08 -0.04
C PRO A 116 4.30 -10.07 1.40
N SER A 117 5.01 -9.02 1.82
CA SER A 117 5.50 -8.86 3.19
C SER A 117 5.79 -7.39 3.51
N LEU A 118 5.77 -7.06 4.80
CA LEU A 118 6.13 -5.73 5.27
C LEU A 118 7.59 -5.34 4.94
N PRO A 119 8.61 -6.20 5.14
CA PRO A 119 9.99 -5.87 4.79
C PRO A 119 10.16 -5.45 3.32
N LEU A 120 9.45 -6.09 2.39
CA LEU A 120 9.52 -5.73 0.97
C LEU A 120 8.87 -4.37 0.69
N ALA A 121 7.74 -4.06 1.32
CA ALA A 121 7.13 -2.74 1.23
C ALA A 121 8.05 -1.64 1.77
N ILE A 122 8.72 -1.88 2.90
CA ILE A 122 9.67 -0.92 3.49
C ILE A 122 10.94 -0.78 2.64
N LYS A 123 11.48 -1.88 2.09
CA LYS A 123 12.59 -1.83 1.13
C LYS A 123 12.22 -0.95 -0.07
N TRP A 124 11.06 -1.21 -0.68
CA TRP A 124 10.57 -0.41 -1.79
C TRP A 124 10.43 1.07 -1.42
N LEU A 125 9.84 1.40 -0.27
CA LEU A 125 9.68 2.78 0.18
C LEU A 125 11.04 3.48 0.34
N ARG A 126 12.06 2.77 0.83
CA ARG A 126 13.42 3.29 0.97
C ARG A 126 14.07 3.55 -0.37
N ASP A 127 13.98 2.59 -1.29
CA ASP A 127 14.55 2.72 -2.63
C ASP A 127 13.85 3.86 -3.38
N TYR A 128 12.53 3.98 -3.22
CA TYR A 128 11.74 5.08 -3.78
C TYR A 128 12.14 6.45 -3.19
N ALA A 129 12.38 6.53 -1.88
CA ALA A 129 12.84 7.75 -1.23
C ALA A 129 14.26 8.15 -1.69
N ARG A 130 15.17 7.18 -1.84
CA ARG A 130 16.54 7.41 -2.34
C ARG A 130 16.55 7.93 -3.78
N GLN A 131 15.63 7.47 -4.62
CA GLN A 131 15.51 7.96 -6.00
C GLN A 131 14.89 9.37 -6.08
N ASN A 132 14.28 9.85 -4.99
CA ASN A 132 13.53 11.11 -4.94
C ASN A 132 13.98 11.99 -3.75
N GLU A 133 15.28 12.26 -3.64
CA GLU A 133 15.88 12.93 -2.47
C GLU A 133 15.30 14.33 -2.16
N SER A 134 14.75 15.00 -3.17
CA SER A 134 14.12 16.31 -3.03
C SER A 134 12.69 16.26 -2.46
N VAL A 135 12.11 15.07 -2.30
CA VAL A 135 10.71 14.86 -1.87
C VAL A 135 10.67 14.35 -0.42
N ARG A 136 9.81 14.95 0.41
CA ARG A 136 9.52 14.44 1.75
C ARG A 136 8.41 13.41 1.70
N PHE A 137 8.70 12.17 2.04
CA PHE A 137 7.70 11.12 2.17
C PHE A 137 7.04 11.14 3.56
N GLN A 138 5.71 11.15 3.57
CA GLN A 138 4.89 11.05 4.78
C GLN A 138 4.05 9.78 4.66
N VAL A 139 4.24 8.82 5.56
CA VAL A 139 3.55 7.52 5.49
C VAL A 139 2.59 7.37 6.65
N LEU A 140 1.29 7.22 6.35
CA LEU A 140 0.29 6.83 7.34
C LEU A 140 0.24 5.31 7.40
N VAL A 141 0.62 4.74 8.53
CA VAL A 141 0.51 3.29 8.77
C VAL A 141 -0.82 3.02 9.47
N THR A 142 -1.63 2.15 8.88
CA THR A 142 -2.84 1.61 9.53
C THR A 142 -2.61 0.14 9.86
N GLY A 143 -2.88 -0.26 11.10
CA GLY A 143 -2.66 -1.64 11.53
C GLY A 143 -2.62 -1.80 13.04
N SER A 144 -2.22 -3.00 13.48
CA SER A 144 -2.00 -3.30 14.89
C SER A 144 -0.75 -2.58 15.40
N LEU A 145 -0.64 -2.41 16.73
CA LEU A 145 0.55 -1.86 17.36
C LEU A 145 1.82 -2.66 17.02
N HIS A 146 1.69 -3.99 16.86
CA HIS A 146 2.79 -4.86 16.41
C HIS A 146 3.29 -4.49 15.02
N LEU A 147 2.37 -4.25 14.06
CA LEU A 147 2.76 -3.83 12.71
C LEU A 147 3.45 -2.46 12.73
N VAL A 148 2.92 -1.51 13.50
CA VAL A 148 3.54 -0.18 13.65
C VAL A 148 4.94 -0.32 14.26
N GLY A 149 5.10 -1.18 15.27
CA GLY A 149 6.39 -1.49 15.87
C GLY A 149 7.38 -2.08 14.87
N ASP A 150 6.94 -3.03 14.04
CA ASP A 150 7.77 -3.62 12.99
C ASP A 150 8.18 -2.59 11.94
N VAL A 151 7.27 -1.69 11.51
CA VAL A 151 7.61 -0.57 10.61
C VAL A 151 8.70 0.29 11.22
N LEU A 152 8.51 0.76 12.46
CA LEU A 152 9.48 1.62 13.16
C LEU A 152 10.85 0.94 13.31
N ARG A 153 10.88 -0.38 13.51
CA ARG A 153 12.12 -1.15 13.56
C ARG A 153 12.79 -1.25 12.19
N LEU A 154 12.02 -1.54 11.14
CA LEU A 154 12.55 -1.73 9.79
C LEU A 154 13.07 -0.43 9.17
N ILE A 155 12.42 0.71 9.42
CA ILE A 155 12.90 2.02 8.92
C ILE A 155 14.20 2.49 9.58
N ARG A 156 14.50 2.00 10.80
CA ARG A 156 15.73 2.36 11.54
C ARG A 156 16.95 1.53 11.13
N LYS A 157 16.77 0.45 10.37
CA LYS A 157 17.86 -0.36 9.80
C LYS A 157 18.31 0.22 8.47
#